data_AF-A0A3L7DVR0-F1
#
_entry.id   AF-A0A3L7DVR0-F1
#
_cell.length_a   1.000
_cell.length_b   1.000
_cell.length_c   1.000
_cell.angle_alpha   90.00
_cell.angle_beta   90.00
_cell.angle_gamma   90.00
#
_symmetry.space_group_name_H-M   'P 1'
#
loop_
_entity.id
_entity.type
_entity.pdbx_description
1 polymer ?
#
loop_
_entity_poly.entity_id
_entity_poly.type
_entity_poly.pdbx_seq_one_letter_code
_entity_poly.pdbx_strand_id
1 'polypeptide(L)'
;MRGNRRMTMFTQQFLPNRLVLAAVGVLVAIAITVWMSAAASADVLSHYEPKSLARAEKALAQGKPDLALRLLRSQRALVRYDKHLARSQSLSCRAYFQQGDYEAAEPACDIAVERGSQANLWSHLNNRGAVRLALGRIDEAEADFRRAALLNPASRAAKRNLQLAQRL
;
A
#
# COMPACT_ATOMS: atom_id res chain seq x y z
N MET A 1 -14.16 81.87 -17.55
CA MET A 1 -15.50 81.28 -17.30
C MET A 1 -15.56 79.91 -17.94
N ARG A 2 -16.07 78.92 -17.17
CA ARG A 2 -16.80 77.70 -17.58
C ARG A 2 -16.22 76.90 -18.77
N GLY A 3 -15.62 75.72 -18.60
CA GLY A 3 -16.04 74.59 -17.76
C GLY A 3 -16.68 73.55 -18.67
N ASN A 4 -15.98 72.45 -18.96
CA ASN A 4 -16.64 71.17 -19.24
C ASN A 4 -15.64 70.00 -19.13
N ARG A 5 -15.51 69.45 -17.91
CA ARG A 5 -14.94 68.11 -17.71
C ARG A 5 -16.04 67.11 -18.09
N ARG A 6 -15.94 66.47 -19.26
CA ARG A 6 -16.75 65.30 -19.56
C ARG A 6 -16.14 64.09 -18.85
N MET A 7 -16.66 63.80 -17.66
CA MET A 7 -16.73 62.43 -17.14
C MET A 7 -17.64 61.62 -18.04
N THR A 8 -17.15 60.50 -18.57
CA THR A 8 -17.84 59.24 -18.92
C THR A 8 -16.84 58.43 -19.75
N MET A 9 -16.67 57.12 -19.65
CA MET A 9 -17.34 56.06 -18.92
C MET A 9 -16.30 54.94 -18.90
N PHE A 10 -15.94 54.39 -17.74
CA PHE A 10 -15.22 53.12 -17.69
C PHE A 10 -16.21 52.05 -18.20
N THR A 11 -16.10 51.67 -19.47
CA THR A 11 -16.86 50.55 -20.02
C THR A 11 -16.33 49.28 -19.37
N GLN A 12 -16.98 48.82 -18.30
CA GLN A 12 -16.83 47.43 -17.88
C GLN A 12 -17.28 46.57 -19.07
N GLN A 13 -16.32 45.94 -19.75
CA GLN A 13 -16.56 44.90 -20.73
C GLN A 13 -17.21 43.71 -19.99
N PHE A 14 -18.53 43.75 -19.85
CA PHE A 14 -19.30 42.57 -19.53
C PHE A 14 -19.17 41.61 -20.71
N LEU A 15 -18.36 40.56 -20.54
CA LEU A 15 -18.26 39.47 -21.50
C LEU A 15 -19.69 38.94 -21.76
N PRO A 16 -20.13 38.82 -23.02
CA PRO A 16 -21.46 38.30 -23.31
C PRO A 16 -21.63 36.92 -22.68
N ASN A 17 -22.78 36.67 -22.04
CA ASN A 17 -23.06 35.44 -21.28
C ASN A 17 -22.69 34.15 -22.03
N ARG A 18 -22.76 34.14 -23.37
CA ARG A 18 -22.33 33.02 -24.22
C ARG A 18 -20.84 32.70 -24.12
N LEU A 19 -19.96 33.69 -24.00
CA LEU A 19 -18.52 33.50 -23.82
C LEU A 19 -18.18 33.01 -22.41
N VAL A 20 -18.90 33.51 -21.39
CA VAL A 20 -18.76 33.02 -20.01
C VAL A 20 -19.20 31.56 -19.90
N LEU A 21 -20.33 31.19 -20.51
CA LEU A 21 -20.82 29.81 -20.54
C LEU A 21 -19.88 28.87 -21.31
N ALA A 22 -19.31 29.32 -22.43
CA ALA A 22 -18.32 28.56 -23.19
C ALA A 22 -17.04 28.31 -22.37
N ALA A 23 -16.54 29.33 -21.67
CA ALA A 23 -15.35 29.20 -20.82
C ALA A 23 -15.57 28.22 -19.65
N VAL A 24 -16.75 28.28 -18.99
CA VAL A 24 -17.11 27.33 -17.93
C VAL A 24 -17.18 25.89 -18.48
N GLY A 25 -17.77 25.70 -19.66
CA GLY A 25 -17.82 24.39 -20.31
C GLY A 25 -16.42 23.80 -20.59
N VAL A 26 -15.48 24.62 -21.06
CA VAL A 26 -14.09 24.20 -21.30
C VAL A 26 -13.39 23.82 -19.99
N LEU A 27 -13.57 24.60 -18.91
CA LEU A 27 -12.98 24.30 -17.61
C LEU A 27 -13.52 23.00 -17.01
N VAL A 28 -14.83 22.75 -17.15
CA VAL A 28 -15.45 21.48 -16.72
C VAL A 28 -14.89 20.31 -17.54
N ALA A 29 -14.77 20.46 -18.86
CA ALA A 29 -14.18 19.43 -19.71
C ALA A 29 -12.72 19.12 -19.32
N ILE A 30 -11.90 20.14 -19.06
CA ILE A 30 -10.52 19.96 -18.57
C ILE A 30 -10.54 19.23 -17.21
N ALA A 31 -11.36 19.65 -16.27
CA ALA A 31 -11.46 19.00 -14.95
C ALA A 31 -11.85 17.52 -15.07
N ILE A 32 -12.81 17.19 -15.96
CA ILE A 32 -13.21 15.80 -16.23
C ILE A 32 -12.04 15.01 -16.82
N THR A 33 -11.32 15.55 -17.82
CA THR A 33 -10.18 14.84 -18.43
C THR A 33 -9.03 14.60 -17.47
N VAL A 34 -8.72 15.57 -16.59
CA VAL A 34 -7.70 15.41 -15.54
C VAL A 34 -8.14 14.36 -14.54
N TRP A 35 -9.40 14.41 -14.09
CA TRP A 35 -9.94 13.44 -13.13
C TRP A 35 -9.98 12.02 -13.71
N MET A 36 -10.42 11.84 -14.96
CA MET A 36 -10.41 10.56 -15.65
C MET A 36 -8.99 10.02 -15.84
N SER A 37 -8.02 10.87 -16.17
CA SER A 37 -6.62 10.47 -16.32
C SER A 37 -6.01 10.04 -14.98
N ALA A 38 -6.30 10.77 -13.90
CA ALA A 38 -5.88 10.41 -12.55
C ALA A 38 -6.51 9.08 -12.10
N ALA A 39 -7.81 8.90 -12.32
CA ALA A 39 -8.52 7.65 -12.01
C ALA A 39 -7.98 6.45 -12.80
N ALA A 40 -7.75 6.61 -14.10
CA ALA A 40 -7.16 5.57 -14.94
C ALA A 40 -5.75 5.18 -14.49
N SER A 41 -4.92 6.15 -14.11
CA SER A 41 -3.57 5.88 -13.60
C SER A 41 -3.58 5.11 -12.28
N ALA A 42 -4.52 5.40 -11.39
CA ALA A 42 -4.69 4.68 -10.13
C ALA A 42 -5.14 3.23 -10.36
N ASP A 43 -6.04 3.00 -11.33
CA ASP A 43 -6.52 1.65 -11.66
C ASP A 43 -5.43 0.79 -12.31
N VAL A 44 -4.67 1.35 -13.26
CA VAL A 44 -3.54 0.66 -13.93
C VAL A 44 -2.44 0.31 -12.93
N LEU A 45 -2.07 1.24 -12.06
CA LEU A 45 -1.04 1.00 -11.04
C LEU A 45 -1.52 0.03 -9.95
N SER A 46 -2.83 -0.08 -9.73
CA SER A 46 -3.36 -1.14 -8.90
C SER A 46 -3.14 -2.52 -9.56
N HIS A 47 -3.34 -2.68 -10.87
CA HIS A 47 -3.15 -3.97 -11.53
C HIS A 47 -1.69 -4.31 -11.87
N TYR A 48 -0.79 -3.33 -11.76
CA TYR A 48 0.64 -3.53 -11.97
C TYR A 48 1.26 -4.37 -10.85
N GLU A 49 1.51 -5.66 -11.10
CA GLU A 49 2.32 -6.48 -10.20
C GLU A 49 3.82 -6.14 -10.38
N PRO A 50 4.50 -5.56 -9.39
CA PRO A 50 5.89 -5.18 -9.56
C PRO A 50 6.74 -6.44 -9.72
N LYS A 51 7.45 -6.56 -10.84
CA LYS A 51 8.40 -7.67 -11.09
C LYS A 51 9.41 -7.83 -9.95
N SER A 52 9.66 -6.76 -9.18
CA SER A 52 10.51 -6.76 -7.98
C SER A 52 9.95 -7.63 -6.85
N LEU A 53 8.64 -7.66 -6.60
CA LEU A 53 8.04 -8.48 -5.54
C LEU A 53 8.24 -9.97 -5.84
N ALA A 54 7.96 -10.38 -7.08
CA ALA A 54 8.19 -11.75 -7.52
C ALA A 54 9.68 -12.14 -7.46
N ARG A 55 10.59 -11.22 -7.84
CA ARG A 55 12.04 -11.45 -7.73
C ARG A 55 12.51 -11.54 -6.27
N ALA A 56 11.99 -10.70 -5.39
CA ALA A 56 12.31 -10.72 -3.96
C ALA A 56 11.81 -12.02 -3.32
N GLU A 57 10.58 -12.44 -3.65
CA GLU A 57 10.02 -13.70 -3.21
C GLU A 57 10.86 -14.90 -3.69
N LYS A 58 11.28 -14.90 -4.96
CA LYS A 58 12.21 -15.90 -5.50
C LYS A 58 13.56 -15.88 -4.77
N ALA A 59 14.08 -14.70 -4.43
CA ALA A 59 15.32 -14.57 -3.66
C ALA A 59 15.19 -15.18 -2.26
N LEU A 60 14.05 -14.97 -1.58
CA LEU A 60 13.77 -15.59 -0.27
C LEU A 60 13.64 -17.12 -0.37
N ALA A 61 13.02 -17.63 -1.43
CA ALA A 61 12.97 -19.07 -1.68
C ALA A 61 14.37 -19.68 -1.91
N GLN A 62 15.33 -18.87 -2.36
CA GLN A 62 16.73 -19.25 -2.52
C GLN A 62 17.60 -18.99 -1.28
N GLY A 63 17.00 -18.54 -0.16
CA GLY A 63 17.74 -18.20 1.06
C GLY A 63 18.63 -16.96 0.92
N LYS A 64 18.26 -16.00 0.06
CA LYS A 64 19.00 -14.76 -0.19
C LYS A 64 18.24 -13.54 0.35
N PRO A 65 18.11 -13.38 1.68
CA PRO A 65 17.32 -12.30 2.28
C PRO A 65 17.89 -10.91 1.98
N ASP A 66 19.21 -10.74 1.90
CA ASP A 66 19.84 -9.45 1.55
C ASP A 66 19.46 -8.98 0.15
N LEU A 67 19.41 -9.91 -0.81
CA LEU A 67 18.98 -9.62 -2.17
C LEU A 67 17.50 -9.22 -2.19
N ALA A 68 16.66 -9.94 -1.44
CA ALA A 68 15.24 -9.61 -1.32
C ALA A 68 15.05 -8.19 -0.77
N LEU A 69 15.72 -7.84 0.33
CA LEU A 69 15.62 -6.50 0.94
C LEU A 69 16.11 -5.40 -0.01
N ARG A 70 17.21 -5.62 -0.75
CA ARG A 70 17.69 -4.66 -1.77
C ARG A 70 16.64 -4.44 -2.87
N LEU A 71 16.04 -5.52 -3.38
CA LEU A 71 14.99 -5.44 -4.40
C LEU A 71 13.77 -4.67 -3.89
N LEU A 72 13.33 -4.93 -2.67
CA LEU A 72 12.18 -4.27 -2.05
C LEU A 72 12.45 -2.77 -1.80
N ARG A 73 13.65 -2.41 -1.33
CA ARG A 73 14.06 -1.01 -1.10
C ARG A 73 14.15 -0.22 -2.41
N SER A 74 14.64 -0.84 -3.49
CA SER A 74 14.81 -0.18 -4.79
C SER A 74 13.52 0.35 -5.43
N GLN A 75 12.35 -0.11 -4.96
CA GLN A 75 11.06 0.24 -5.55
C GLN A 75 10.05 0.80 -4.55
N ARG A 76 10.52 1.41 -3.45
CA ARG A 76 9.66 2.00 -2.41
C ARG A 76 8.61 3.00 -2.96
N ALA A 77 8.91 3.68 -4.07
CA ALA A 77 7.99 4.62 -4.72
C ALA A 77 6.75 3.94 -5.35
N LEU A 78 6.86 2.71 -5.83
CA LEU A 78 5.78 1.94 -6.46
C LEU A 78 4.85 1.28 -5.43
N VAL A 79 5.27 1.27 -4.16
CA VAL A 79 4.60 0.59 -3.05
C VAL A 79 3.58 1.52 -2.37
N ARG A 80 3.30 2.71 -2.94
CA ARG A 80 2.33 3.68 -2.39
C ARG A 80 0.87 3.22 -2.45
N TYR A 81 0.55 2.14 -3.17
CA TYR A 81 -0.77 1.52 -3.16
C TYR A 81 -0.84 0.43 -2.08
N ASP A 82 -1.85 0.50 -1.21
CA ASP A 82 -1.94 -0.28 0.04
C ASP A 82 -1.70 -1.79 -0.15
N LYS A 83 -2.22 -2.39 -1.23
CA LYS A 83 -2.05 -3.84 -1.48
C LYS A 83 -0.61 -4.26 -1.79
N HIS A 84 0.15 -3.41 -2.48
CA HIS A 84 1.57 -3.69 -2.76
C HIS A 84 2.43 -3.39 -1.53
N LEU A 85 2.00 -2.44 -0.69
CA LEU A 85 2.60 -2.18 0.61
C LEU A 85 2.54 -3.39 1.52
N ALA A 86 1.36 -3.97 1.71
CA ALA A 86 1.21 -5.14 2.56
C ALA A 86 2.08 -6.32 2.10
N ARG A 87 2.09 -6.61 0.80
CA ARG A 87 2.91 -7.70 0.24
C ARG A 87 4.40 -7.42 0.35
N SER A 88 4.86 -6.21 0.02
CA SER A 88 6.27 -5.80 0.13
C SER A 88 6.77 -5.92 1.57
N GLN A 89 5.97 -5.47 2.53
CA GLN A 89 6.29 -5.53 3.95
C GLN A 89 6.25 -6.98 4.48
N SER A 90 5.32 -7.81 4.01
CA SER A 90 5.31 -9.24 4.34
C SER A 90 6.56 -9.96 3.84
N LEU A 91 7.08 -9.59 2.66
CA LEU A 91 8.35 -10.12 2.15
C LEU A 91 9.55 -9.60 2.97
N SER A 92 9.52 -8.34 3.38
CA SER A 92 10.55 -7.76 4.26
C SER A 92 10.58 -8.46 5.62
N CYS A 93 9.42 -8.71 6.23
CA CYS A 93 9.30 -9.48 7.47
C CYS A 93 9.94 -10.88 7.33
N ARG A 94 9.61 -11.60 6.26
CA ARG A 94 10.24 -12.91 5.97
C ARG A 94 11.75 -12.81 5.75
N ALA A 95 12.22 -11.75 5.11
CA ALA A 95 13.64 -11.54 4.86
C ALA A 95 14.41 -11.34 6.17
N TYR A 96 13.94 -10.45 7.03
CA TYR A 96 14.53 -10.22 8.35
C TYR A 96 14.44 -11.46 9.24
N PHE A 97 13.33 -12.19 9.19
CA PHE A 97 13.21 -13.49 9.88
C PHE A 97 14.26 -14.51 9.41
N GLN A 98 14.52 -14.61 8.10
CA GLN A 98 15.58 -15.49 7.57
C GLN A 98 16.98 -15.05 7.99
N GLN A 99 17.19 -13.77 8.31
CA GLN A 99 18.45 -13.26 8.86
C GLN A 99 18.57 -13.47 10.37
N GLY A 100 17.50 -13.86 11.05
CA GLY A 100 17.43 -13.91 12.52
C GLY A 100 17.21 -12.53 13.16
N ASP A 101 17.00 -11.48 12.36
CA ASP A 101 16.73 -10.12 12.84
C ASP A 101 15.23 -9.97 13.13
N TYR A 102 14.79 -10.59 14.22
CA TYR A 102 13.37 -10.62 14.59
C TYR A 102 12.85 -9.25 15.03
N GLU A 103 13.72 -8.41 15.58
CA GLU A 103 13.43 -7.04 15.99
C GLU A 103 13.11 -6.16 14.77
N ALA A 104 13.85 -6.28 13.67
CA ALA A 104 13.51 -5.61 12.41
C ALA A 104 12.33 -6.27 11.66
N ALA A 105 12.11 -7.58 11.87
CA ALA A 105 11.03 -8.32 11.22
C ALA A 105 9.65 -7.90 11.72
N GLU A 106 9.48 -7.69 13.03
CA GLU A 106 8.16 -7.44 13.62
C GLU A 106 7.47 -6.19 13.04
N PRO A 107 8.10 -5.01 12.96
CA PRO A 107 7.46 -3.82 12.39
C PRO A 107 7.02 -4.01 10.93
N ALA A 108 7.80 -4.74 10.14
CA ALA A 108 7.43 -5.07 8.76
C ALA A 108 6.20 -6.01 8.72
N CYS A 109 6.12 -6.95 9.65
CA CYS A 109 4.97 -7.83 9.81
C CYS A 109 3.72 -7.07 10.27
N ASP A 110 3.85 -6.11 11.18
CA ASP A 110 2.73 -5.27 11.63
C ASP A 110 2.13 -4.46 10.49
N ILE A 111 2.96 -3.80 9.68
CA ILE A 111 2.47 -3.05 8.51
C ILE A 111 1.78 -4.00 7.52
N ALA A 112 2.30 -5.22 7.33
CA ALA A 112 1.67 -6.20 6.45
C ALA A 112 0.28 -6.63 6.93
N VAL A 113 0.09 -6.78 8.25
CA VAL A 113 -1.20 -7.09 8.86
C VAL A 113 -2.17 -5.90 8.76
N GLU A 114 -1.69 -4.68 9.03
CA GLU A 114 -2.51 -3.46 9.00
C GLU A 114 -3.00 -3.11 7.59
N ARG A 115 -2.15 -3.29 6.58
CA ARG A 115 -2.43 -2.89 5.19
C ARG A 115 -2.95 -4.04 4.32
N GLY A 116 -2.92 -5.28 4.84
CA GLY A 116 -3.32 -6.47 4.11
C GLY A 116 -4.82 -6.55 3.86
N SER A 117 -5.20 -7.11 2.71
CA SER A 117 -6.59 -7.48 2.46
C SER A 117 -6.95 -8.76 3.22
N GLN A 118 -8.24 -8.96 3.49
CA GLN A 118 -8.74 -10.17 4.19
C GLN A 118 -8.29 -11.48 3.54
N ALA A 119 -8.16 -11.50 2.21
CA ALA A 119 -7.71 -12.68 1.46
C ALA A 119 -6.30 -13.16 1.84
N ASN A 120 -5.41 -12.23 2.23
CA ASN A 120 -4.02 -12.53 2.56
C ASN A 120 -3.68 -12.38 4.05
N LEU A 121 -4.63 -11.85 4.84
CA LEU A 121 -4.45 -11.57 6.26
C LEU A 121 -3.98 -12.80 7.05
N TRP A 122 -4.49 -13.99 6.73
CA TRP A 122 -4.06 -15.24 7.38
C TRP A 122 -2.55 -15.48 7.25
N SER A 123 -1.95 -15.16 6.10
CA SER A 123 -0.53 -15.37 5.84
C SER A 123 0.32 -14.33 6.57
N HIS A 124 -0.13 -13.07 6.60
CA HIS A 124 0.54 -12.00 7.34
C HIS A 124 0.53 -12.27 8.85
N LEU A 125 -0.60 -12.69 9.41
CA LEU A 125 -0.71 -13.10 10.81
C LEU A 125 0.19 -14.29 11.12
N ASN A 126 0.22 -15.31 10.25
CA ASN A 126 1.12 -16.44 10.44
C ASN A 126 2.60 -16.03 10.45
N ASN A 127 3.01 -15.10 9.59
CA ASN A 127 4.40 -14.63 9.57
C ASN A 127 4.72 -13.81 10.83
N ARG A 128 3.81 -12.94 11.28
CA ARG A 128 4.02 -12.16 12.51
C ARG A 128 4.07 -13.06 13.74
N GLY A 129 3.19 -14.05 13.82
CA GLY A 129 3.22 -15.04 14.90
C GLY A 129 4.56 -15.78 14.95
N ALA A 130 5.14 -16.15 13.80
CA ALA A 130 6.46 -16.79 13.77
C ALA A 130 7.57 -15.88 14.30
N VAL A 131 7.56 -14.59 13.94
CA VAL A 131 8.49 -13.59 14.47
C VAL A 131 8.32 -13.43 15.99
N ARG A 132 7.08 -13.26 16.46
CA ARG A 132 6.79 -13.10 17.89
C ARG A 132 7.17 -14.32 18.72
N LEU A 133 6.99 -15.52 18.17
CA LEU A 133 7.44 -16.74 18.80
C LEU A 133 8.97 -16.77 18.94
N ALA A 134 9.69 -16.35 17.91
CA ALA A 134 11.15 -16.25 17.95
C ALA A 134 11.65 -15.16 18.94
N LEU A 135 10.85 -14.14 19.20
CA LEU A 135 11.06 -13.13 20.24
C LEU A 135 10.65 -13.60 21.65
N GLY A 136 10.16 -14.83 21.81
CA GLY A 136 9.69 -15.36 23.10
C GLY A 136 8.30 -14.86 23.54
N ARG A 137 7.59 -14.13 22.69
CA ARG A 137 6.23 -13.60 22.95
C ARG A 137 5.18 -14.63 22.57
N ILE A 138 5.13 -15.72 23.34
CA ILE A 138 4.35 -16.94 23.04
C ILE A 138 2.86 -16.65 22.96
N ASP A 139 2.28 -15.92 23.93
CA ASP A 139 0.84 -15.63 23.97
C ASP A 139 0.37 -14.86 22.73
N GLU A 140 1.17 -13.87 22.29
CA GLU A 140 0.85 -13.06 21.13
C GLU A 140 1.03 -13.82 19.83
N ALA A 141 2.05 -14.69 19.76
CA ALA A 141 2.24 -15.61 18.66
C ALA A 141 1.05 -16.59 18.54
N GLU A 142 0.60 -17.16 19.66
CA GLU A 142 -0.55 -18.06 19.68
C GLU A 142 -1.82 -17.35 19.19
N ALA A 143 -2.06 -16.12 19.64
CA ALA A 143 -3.20 -15.32 19.19
C ALA A 143 -3.17 -15.09 17.66
N ASP A 144 -2.00 -14.75 17.12
CA ASP A 144 -1.80 -14.54 15.68
C ASP A 144 -2.02 -15.85 14.89
N PHE A 145 -1.46 -16.98 15.34
CA PHE A 145 -1.63 -18.28 14.69
C PHE A 145 -3.08 -18.76 14.76
N ARG A 146 -3.76 -18.56 15.89
CA ARG A 146 -5.17 -18.91 16.06
C ARG A 146 -6.04 -18.14 15.08
N ARG A 147 -5.83 -16.83 14.95
CA ARG A 147 -6.57 -16.01 13.98
C ARG A 147 -6.23 -16.40 12.55
N ALA A 148 -4.96 -16.70 12.23
CA ALA A 148 -4.56 -17.19 10.92
C ALA A 148 -5.24 -18.53 10.56
N ALA A 149 -5.34 -19.47 11.50
CA ALA A 149 -5.99 -20.76 11.30
C ALA A 149 -7.52 -20.64 11.12
N LEU A 150 -8.16 -19.65 11.77
CA LEU A 150 -9.57 -19.34 11.57
C LEU A 150 -9.84 -18.75 10.18
N LEU A 151 -8.99 -17.82 9.73
CA LEU A 151 -9.13 -17.18 8.42
C LEU A 151 -8.81 -18.13 7.26
N ASN A 152 -7.88 -19.06 7.45
CA ASN A 152 -7.61 -20.11 6.48
C ASN A 152 -7.52 -21.48 7.16
N PRO A 153 -8.66 -22.17 7.32
CA PRO A 153 -8.71 -23.51 7.93
C PRO A 153 -7.95 -24.58 7.14
N ALA A 154 -7.59 -24.35 5.87
CA ALA A 154 -6.80 -25.28 5.07
C ALA A 154 -5.28 -25.07 5.26
N SER A 155 -4.85 -23.98 5.90
CA SER A 155 -3.44 -23.67 6.11
C SER A 155 -2.79 -24.63 7.10
N ARG A 156 -2.02 -25.60 6.56
CA ARG A 156 -1.19 -26.52 7.36
C ARG A 156 -0.13 -25.78 8.18
N ALA A 157 0.43 -24.69 7.63
CA ALA A 157 1.44 -23.88 8.32
C ALA A 157 0.85 -23.22 9.58
N ALA A 158 -0.30 -22.55 9.46
CA ALA A 158 -0.95 -21.90 10.60
C ALA A 158 -1.30 -22.89 11.71
N LYS A 159 -1.84 -24.07 11.35
CA LYS A 159 -2.16 -25.13 12.32
C LYS A 159 -0.93 -25.67 13.04
N ARG A 160 0.16 -25.95 12.30
CA ARG A 160 1.41 -26.44 12.90
C ARG A 160 2.02 -25.41 13.84
N ASN A 161 2.04 -24.15 13.43
CA ASN A 161 2.59 -23.08 14.24
C ASN A 161 1.75 -22.81 15.49
N LEU A 162 0.42 -22.88 15.39
CA LEU A 162 -0.47 -22.82 16.56
C LEU A 162 -0.17 -23.96 17.55
N GLN A 163 -0.08 -25.19 17.06
CA GLN A 163 0.25 -26.35 17.90
C GLN A 163 1.62 -26.22 18.56
N LEU A 164 2.61 -25.63 17.86
CA LEU A 164 3.92 -25.36 18.43
C LEU A 164 3.83 -24.32 19.55
N ALA A 165 3.15 -23.20 19.32
CA ALA A 165 2.99 -22.15 20.31
C ALA A 165 2.27 -22.65 21.58
N GLN A 166 1.28 -23.54 21.43
CA GLN A 166 0.53 -24.12 22.55
C GLN A 166 1.32 -25.13 23.41
N ARG A 167 2.52 -25.51 22.96
CA ARG A 167 3.39 -26.49 23.65
C ARG A 167 4.58 -25.85 24.34
N LEU A 168 4.82 -24.57 24.09
CA LEU A 168 5.89 -23.77 24.68
C LEU A 168 5.35 -23.05 25.91
#